data_AF-A0A355X8P6-F1
#
_entry.id   AF-A0A355X8P6-F1
#
_cell.length_a   1.000
_cell.length_b   1.000
_cell.length_c   1.000
_cell.angle_alpha   90.00
_cell.angle_beta   90.00
_cell.angle_gamma   90.00
#
_symmetry.space_group_name_H-M   'P 1'
#
loop_
_entity.id
_entity.type
_entity.pdbx_description
1 polymer ?
#
loop_
_entity_poly.entity_id
_entity_poly.type
_entity_poly.pdbx_seq_one_letter_code
_entity_poly.pdbx_strand_id
1 'polypeptide(L)'
;MAQFSEADINAAKRRVQEMRNRASRFTGEETPQPEPKREQTSRLKNKNTENPAPSEKSNEKSDEEQDKSFFIILALIMLLSKEGADNTLIMALLYLLL
;
A
#
# COMPACT_ATOMS: atom_id res chain seq x y z
N MET A 1 -1.09 -8.64 -34.26
CA MET A 1 -0.73 -8.67 -32.83
C MET A 1 0.76 -8.92 -32.73
N ALA A 2 1.48 -8.21 -31.85
CA ALA A 2 2.90 -8.49 -31.62
C ALA A 2 3.04 -9.89 -31.00
N GLN A 3 3.91 -10.74 -31.56
CA GLN A 3 4.20 -12.05 -31.00
C GLN A 3 5.35 -11.88 -30.00
N PHE A 4 5.11 -12.25 -28.74
CA PHE A 4 6.13 -12.23 -27.70
C PHE A 4 6.81 -13.59 -27.62
N SER A 5 8.14 -13.60 -27.52
CA SER A 5 8.88 -14.83 -27.25
C SER A 5 8.74 -15.21 -25.77
N GLU A 6 8.99 -16.47 -25.43
CA GLU A 6 9.06 -16.92 -24.03
C GLU A 6 10.11 -16.13 -23.24
N ALA A 7 11.19 -15.72 -23.89
CA ALA A 7 12.22 -14.88 -23.30
C ALA A 7 11.68 -13.50 -22.92
N ASP A 8 10.85 -12.88 -23.79
CA ASP A 8 10.22 -11.59 -23.50
C ASP A 8 9.26 -11.69 -22.32
N ILE A 9 8.48 -12.77 -22.26
CA ILE A 9 7.54 -13.06 -21.17
C ILE A 9 8.30 -13.22 -19.85
N ASN A 10 9.40 -13.96 -19.86
CA ASN A 10 10.20 -14.19 -18.66
C ASN A 10 10.96 -12.93 -18.21
N ALA A 11 11.44 -12.12 -19.16
CA ALA A 11 12.04 -10.83 -18.87
C ALA A 11 11.02 -9.85 -18.25
N ALA A 12 9.78 -9.83 -18.76
CA ALA A 12 8.70 -9.02 -18.19
C ALA A 12 8.37 -9.46 -16.76
N LYS A 13 8.24 -10.78 -16.51
CA LYS A 13 8.01 -11.32 -15.17
C LYS A 13 9.10 -10.93 -14.18
N ARG A 14 10.38 -11.02 -14.57
CA ARG A 14 11.51 -10.59 -13.72
C ARG A 14 11.44 -9.11 -13.36
N ARG A 15 11.16 -8.23 -14.33
CA ARG A 15 11.04 -6.79 -14.07
C ARG A 15 9.91 -6.44 -13.11
N VAL A 16 8.76 -7.10 -13.24
CA VAL A 16 7.63 -6.91 -12.31
C VAL A 16 8.00 -7.37 -10.90
N GLN A 17 8.69 -8.51 -10.78
CA GLN A 17 9.15 -9.01 -9.48
C GLN A 17 10.15 -8.05 -8.82
N GLU A 18 11.13 -7.54 -9.58
CA GLU A 18 12.10 -6.55 -9.08
C GLU A 18 11.42 -5.24 -8.64
N MET A 19 10.44 -4.77 -9.41
CA MET A 19 9.67 -3.58 -9.09
C MET A 19 8.87 -3.78 -7.80
N ARG A 20 8.19 -4.92 -7.66
CA ARG A 20 7.43 -5.28 -6.46
C ARG A 20 8.34 -5.38 -5.23
N ASN A 21 9.49 -6.04 -5.36
CA ASN A 21 10.48 -6.16 -4.28
C ASN A 21 11.06 -4.80 -3.86
N ARG A 22 11.16 -3.83 -4.77
CA ARG A 22 11.58 -2.46 -4.42
C ARG A 22 10.46 -1.69 -3.73
N ALA A 23 9.23 -1.81 -4.22
CA ALA A 23 8.07 -1.12 -3.67
C ALA A 23 7.74 -1.59 -2.25
N SER A 24 7.87 -2.89 -1.97
CA SER A 24 7.61 -3.45 -0.63
C SER A 24 8.52 -2.88 0.47
N ARG A 25 9.71 -2.35 0.11
CA ARG A 25 10.60 -1.65 1.06
C ARG A 25 10.05 -0.32 1.52
N PHE A 26 9.12 0.28 0.78
CA PHE A 26 8.54 1.59 1.06
C PHE A 26 7.11 1.51 1.58
N THR A 27 6.36 0.45 1.23
CA THR A 27 4.95 0.31 1.64
C THR A 27 4.77 -0.47 2.94
N GLY A 28 5.82 -1.09 3.50
CA GLY A 28 5.74 -1.86 4.74
C GLY A 28 4.87 -3.13 4.65
N GLU A 29 4.26 -3.37 3.49
CA GLU A 29 3.49 -4.57 3.21
C GLU A 29 4.43 -5.66 2.67
N GLU A 30 4.77 -6.60 3.55
CA GLU A 30 5.25 -7.94 3.19
C GLU A 30 4.15 -8.62 2.35
N THR A 31 4.12 -8.28 1.07
CA THR A 31 3.15 -8.86 0.14
C THR A 31 3.55 -10.32 -0.08
N PRO A 32 2.64 -11.30 0.11
CA PRO A 32 2.99 -12.71 0.05
C PRO A 32 3.63 -13.01 -1.30
N GLN A 33 4.90 -13.39 -1.23
CA GLN A 33 5.71 -13.80 -2.36
C GLN A 33 4.95 -14.96 -3.03
N PRO A 34 4.61 -14.88 -4.33
CA PRO A 34 4.19 -16.09 -5.02
C PRO A 34 5.41 -17.01 -5.04
N GLU A 35 5.39 -18.07 -4.23
CA GLU A 35 6.46 -19.05 -4.17
C GLU A 35 6.83 -19.48 -5.59
N PRO A 36 8.07 -19.26 -6.05
CA PRO A 36 8.53 -19.96 -7.23
C PRO A 36 8.64 -21.43 -6.84
N LYS A 37 7.84 -22.28 -7.50
CA LYS A 37 8.06 -23.73 -7.46
C LYS A 37 9.51 -24.01 -7.89
N ARG A 38 10.33 -24.29 -6.88
CA ARG A 38 11.63 -24.98 -6.82
C ARG A 38 12.38 -25.15 -8.13
N GLU A 39 13.60 -24.62 -8.18
CA GLU A 39 14.78 -25.43 -8.52
C GLU A 39 15.94 -25.08 -7.58
N GLN A 40 16.61 -26.13 -7.09
CA GLN A 40 17.71 -26.10 -6.13
C GLN A 40 18.94 -25.39 -6.71
N THR A 41 19.51 -24.43 -5.97
CA THR A 41 20.97 -24.36 -5.74
C THR A 41 21.28 -23.52 -4.49
N SER A 42 22.21 -24.06 -3.72
CA SER A 42 22.73 -23.69 -2.41
C SER A 42 23.37 -22.30 -2.24
N ARG A 43 23.20 -21.66 -1.06
CA ARG A 43 24.23 -21.47 0.00
C ARG A 43 24.00 -20.22 0.89
N LEU A 44 23.87 -20.52 2.19
CA LEU A 44 24.40 -19.85 3.40
C LEU A 44 23.89 -18.49 3.93
N LYS A 45 23.66 -18.55 5.25
CA LYS A 45 23.78 -17.54 6.33
C LYS A 45 22.61 -16.56 6.50
N ASN A 46 22.07 -16.27 7.69
CA ASN A 46 22.41 -16.67 9.07
C ASN A 46 21.24 -16.30 10.01
N LYS A 47 20.94 -17.20 10.96
CA LYS A 47 20.61 -17.01 12.39
C LYS A 47 19.47 -16.08 12.91
N ASN A 48 18.73 -16.67 13.85
CA ASN A 48 18.00 -16.15 15.03
C ASN A 48 16.47 -16.03 14.86
N THR A 49 15.56 -16.40 15.78
CA THR A 49 15.50 -17.21 17.02
C THR A 49 13.98 -17.38 17.30
N GLU A 50 13.58 -18.55 17.81
CA GLU A 50 12.36 -18.96 18.57
C GLU A 50 11.00 -18.21 18.49
N ASN A 51 9.94 -19.02 18.31
CA ASN A 51 8.47 -18.87 18.52
C ASN A 51 8.04 -18.21 19.88
N PRO A 52 6.75 -17.88 20.16
CA PRO A 52 5.48 -18.27 19.51
C PRO A 52 4.41 -17.13 19.31
N ALA A 53 3.29 -17.49 18.65
CA ALA A 53 2.00 -16.76 18.50
C ALA A 53 1.42 -16.22 19.84
N PRO A 54 0.37 -15.34 19.92
CA PRO A 54 -0.81 -15.22 19.03
C PRO A 54 -1.44 -13.81 18.84
N SER A 55 -2.31 -13.63 17.84
CA SER A 55 -3.48 -12.70 17.80
C SER A 55 -4.01 -12.65 16.35
N GLU A 56 -5.19 -13.19 16.05
CA GLU A 56 -6.48 -12.50 16.14
C GLU A 56 -6.40 -11.01 15.79
N LYS A 57 -6.85 -10.63 14.58
CA LYS A 57 -8.05 -9.78 14.41
C LYS A 57 -8.29 -9.39 12.94
N SER A 58 -9.54 -9.58 12.57
CA SER A 58 -10.38 -8.84 11.62
C SER A 58 -9.71 -8.07 10.47
N ASN A 59 -10.05 -8.52 9.26
CA ASN A 59 -10.01 -7.72 8.05
C ASN A 59 -11.15 -6.69 8.09
N GLU A 60 -10.87 -5.49 8.60
CA GLU A 60 -11.73 -4.29 8.51
C GLU A 60 -10.90 -3.19 7.82
N LYS A 61 -10.70 -3.31 6.49
CA LYS A 61 -9.79 -2.43 5.74
C LYS A 61 -10.51 -1.43 4.82
N SER A 62 -11.72 -1.01 5.18
CA SER A 62 -12.52 -0.06 4.40
C SER A 62 -12.93 1.22 5.13
N ASP A 63 -12.55 1.38 6.41
CA ASP A 63 -12.85 2.60 7.19
C ASP A 63 -11.67 3.58 7.22
N GLU A 64 -10.41 3.10 7.17
CA GLU A 64 -9.23 3.98 7.35
C GLU A 64 -9.02 5.05 6.26
N GLU A 65 -9.49 4.82 5.03
CA GLU A 65 -9.31 5.78 3.93
C GLU A 65 -10.34 6.92 3.98
N GLN A 66 -11.56 6.62 4.45
CA GLN A 66 -12.58 7.65 4.68
C GLN A 66 -12.16 8.57 5.81
N ASP A 67 -11.60 8.00 6.89
CA ASP A 67 -11.13 8.77 8.05
C ASP A 67 -10.02 9.78 7.68
N LYS A 68 -9.07 9.38 6.83
CA LYS A 68 -8.00 10.27 6.35
C LYS A 68 -8.54 11.44 5.56
N SER A 69 -9.50 11.17 4.66
CA SER A 69 -10.13 12.20 3.83
C SER A 69 -10.95 13.16 4.67
N PHE A 70 -11.73 12.65 5.62
CA PHE A 70 -12.49 13.43 6.61
C PHE A 70 -11.57 14.34 7.43
N PHE A 71 -10.45 13.80 7.92
CA PHE A 71 -9.46 14.55 8.70
C PHE A 71 -8.83 15.70 7.89
N ILE A 72 -8.50 15.45 6.62
CA ILE A 72 -7.96 16.48 5.71
C ILE A 72 -8.98 17.60 5.52
N ILE A 73 -10.25 17.26 5.27
CA ILE A 73 -11.31 18.26 5.07
C ILE A 73 -11.52 19.08 6.35
N LEU A 74 -11.51 18.44 7.52
CA LEU A 74 -11.64 19.12 8.82
C LEU A 74 -10.47 20.09 9.06
N ALA A 75 -9.24 19.67 8.76
CA ALA A 75 -8.05 20.51 8.88
C ALA A 75 -8.11 21.73 7.94
N LEU A 76 -8.61 21.54 6.72
CA LEU A 76 -8.82 22.63 5.76
C LEU A 76 -9.86 23.63 6.26
N ILE A 77 -11.02 23.17 6.76
CA ILE A 77 -12.04 24.05 7.36
C ILE A 77 -11.44 24.86 8.51
N MET A 78 -10.66 24.22 9.38
CA MET A 78 -10.08 24.89 10.55
C MET A 78 -9.03 25.95 10.18
N LEU A 79 -8.22 25.69 9.14
CA LEU A 79 -7.24 26.63 8.61
C LEU A 79 -7.94 27.82 7.94
N LEU A 80 -8.88 27.53 7.03
CA LEU A 80 -9.62 28.51 6.25
C LEU A 80 -10.51 29.41 7.13
N SER A 81 -11.05 28.87 8.22
CA SER A 81 -11.86 29.65 9.17
C SER A 81 -11.07 30.75 9.89
N LYS A 82 -9.75 30.60 10.05
CA LYS A 82 -8.90 31.63 10.67
C LYS A 82 -8.51 32.75 9.72
N GLU A 83 -8.44 32.44 8.43
CA GLU A 83 -7.90 33.33 7.40
C GLU A 83 -9.00 34.13 6.68
N GLY A 84 -10.27 33.99 7.12
CA GLY A 84 -11.41 34.71 6.55
C GLY A 84 -11.84 34.18 5.18
N ALA A 85 -11.72 32.87 4.97
CA ALA A 85 -12.11 32.23 3.72
C ALA A 85 -13.62 32.37 3.43
N ASP A 86 -13.98 32.25 2.15
CA ASP A 86 -15.36 32.35 1.69
C ASP A 86 -16.30 31.35 2.39
N ASN A 87 -17.42 31.86 2.91
CA ASN A 87 -18.45 31.06 3.57
C ASN A 87 -18.97 29.93 2.67
N THR A 88 -19.03 30.16 1.35
CA THR A 88 -19.44 29.16 0.36
C THR A 88 -18.46 27.99 0.27
N LEU A 89 -17.17 28.28 0.37
CA LEU A 89 -16.13 27.25 0.37
C LEU A 89 -16.22 26.39 1.65
N ILE A 90 -16.41 27.04 2.80
CA ILE A 90 -16.61 26.34 4.08
C ILE A 90 -17.85 25.44 4.00
N MET A 91 -18.95 25.94 3.45
CA MET A 91 -20.18 25.15 3.27
C MET A 91 -19.99 23.96 2.32
N ALA A 92 -19.25 24.13 1.22
CA ALA A 92 -18.95 23.04 0.30
C ALA A 92 -18.11 21.94 0.97
N LEU A 93 -17.12 22.33 1.78
CA LEU A 93 -16.31 21.38 2.56
C LEU A 93 -17.14 20.66 3.63
N LEU A 94 -18.05 21.37 4.30
CA LEU A 94 -18.99 20.77 5.25
C LEU A 94 -19.98 19.82 4.56
N TYR A 95 -20.43 20.14 3.35
CA TYR A 95 -21.31 19.28 2.56
C TYR A 95 -20.61 17.98 2.13
N LEU A 96 -19.30 18.04 1.84
CA LEU A 96 -18.49 16.85 1.55
C LEU A 96 -18.29 15.94 2.78
N LEU A 97 -18.53 16.48 3.97
CA LEU A 97 -18.48 15.78 5.24
C LEU A 97 -19.80 15.06 5.61
N LEU A 98 -20.91 15.43 4.95
CA LEU A 98 -22.26 14.94 5.21
C LEU A 98 -22.61 13.76 4.29
#